data_AF-A0A3D5HNP3-F1
#
_entry.id   AF-A0A3D5HNP3-F1
#
_cell.length_a   1.000
_cell.length_b   1.000
_cell.length_c   1.000
_cell.angle_alpha   90.00
_cell.angle_beta   90.00
_cell.angle_gamma   90.00
#
_symmetry.space_group_name_H-M   'P 1'
#
loop_
_entity.id
_entity.type
_entity.pdbx_description
1 polymer ?
#
loop_
_entity_poly.entity_id
_entity_poly.type
_entity_poly.pdbx_seq_one_letter_code
_entity_poly.pdbx_strand_id
1 'polypeptide(L)'
;MFFSSLVIAQDLTNKLDSVSYSLGLMLGNNIKKDGIKEVNQKLVAKAIEDVMQDDGDYKITRQAAKIYYTNYMTALKKEKTKLARADGEAYLLKNATKKGVITTASGLQYEVMKKGVGPMPTAKDTVEVH
;
A
#
# COMPACT_ATOMS: atom_id res chain seq x y z
N MET A 1 -8.20 -30.54 -21.46
CA MET A 1 -8.70 -30.62 -20.07
C MET A 1 -7.50 -30.82 -19.16
N PHE A 2 -7.14 -29.82 -18.35
CA PHE A 2 -6.18 -29.97 -17.26
C PHE A 2 -6.81 -29.42 -15.99
N PHE A 3 -7.24 -30.34 -15.12
CA PHE A 3 -7.53 -30.03 -13.73
C PHE A 3 -6.19 -29.99 -13.01
N SER A 4 -5.78 -28.82 -12.50
CA SER A 4 -4.74 -28.72 -11.49
C SER A 4 -5.40 -28.37 -10.18
N SER A 5 -5.55 -29.40 -9.35
CA SER A 5 -5.96 -29.34 -7.95
C SER A 5 -4.93 -28.58 -7.12
N LEU A 6 -5.37 -27.49 -6.50
CA LEU A 6 -4.88 -27.12 -5.17
C LEU A 6 -6.10 -27.00 -4.28
N VAL A 7 -6.31 -28.03 -3.47
CA VAL A 7 -7.33 -28.10 -2.43
C VAL A 7 -6.93 -27.15 -1.30
N ILE A 8 -7.70 -26.07 -1.13
CA ILE A 8 -8.16 -25.60 0.19
C ILE A 8 -9.58 -25.05 -0.02
N ALA A 9 -10.56 -25.95 -0.01
CA ALA A 9 -11.96 -25.59 0.20
C ALA A 9 -12.56 -26.69 1.08
N GLN A 10 -12.19 -26.69 2.36
CA GLN A 10 -13.04 -27.36 3.33
C GLN A 10 -14.32 -26.53 3.41
N ASP A 11 -15.41 -27.12 2.92
CA ASP A 11 -16.82 -26.69 3.01
C ASP A 11 -17.25 -25.41 2.27
N LEU A 12 -16.91 -25.28 0.99
CA LEU A 12 -17.66 -24.40 0.06
C LEU A 12 -18.59 -25.28 -0.79
N THR A 13 -19.78 -25.53 -0.29
CA THR A 13 -20.69 -26.56 -0.80
C THR A 13 -21.49 -26.11 -2.02
N ASN A 14 -21.66 -24.80 -2.24
CA ASN A 14 -22.44 -24.27 -3.35
C ASN A 14 -21.78 -23.03 -4.01
N LYS A 15 -22.32 -22.63 -5.17
CA LYS A 15 -21.82 -21.47 -5.95
C LYS A 15 -21.85 -20.17 -5.14
N LEU A 16 -22.85 -19.99 -4.28
CA LEU A 16 -22.98 -18.80 -3.44
C LEU A 16 -21.87 -18.75 -2.39
N ASP A 17 -21.52 -19.88 -1.76
CA ASP A 17 -20.41 -19.97 -0.80
C ASP A 17 -19.09 -19.49 -1.44
N SER A 18 -18.83 -19.93 -2.67
CA SER A 18 -17.62 -19.56 -3.42
C SER A 18 -17.56 -18.07 -3.76
N VAL A 19 -18.70 -17.48 -4.13
CA VAL A 19 -18.81 -16.03 -4.39
C VAL A 19 -18.60 -15.24 -3.09
N SER A 20 -19.23 -15.65 -1.99
CA SER A 20 -19.09 -15.01 -0.68
C SER A 20 -17.65 -15.04 -0.18
N TYR A 21 -16.96 -16.19 -0.29
CA TYR A 21 -15.56 -16.30 0.07
C TYR A 21 -14.65 -15.42 -0.80
N SER A 22 -14.94 -15.33 -2.12
CA SER A 22 -14.20 -14.48 -3.04
C SER A 22 -14.32 -12.99 -2.70
N LEU A 23 -15.51 -12.53 -2.30
CA LEU A 23 -15.72 -11.16 -1.81
C LEU A 23 -14.91 -10.89 -0.52
N GLY A 24 -14.92 -11.84 0.41
CA GLY A 24 -14.10 -11.79 1.62
C GLY A 24 -12.61 -11.71 1.33
N LEU A 25 -12.10 -12.51 0.38
CA LEU A 25 -10.71 -12.46 -0.08
C LEU A 25 -10.36 -11.09 -0.67
N MET A 26 -11.20 -10.53 -1.52
CA MET A 26 -10.98 -9.21 -2.12
C MET A 26 -10.92 -8.13 -1.04
N LEU A 27 -11.86 -8.14 -0.08
CA LEU A 27 -11.88 -7.20 1.03
C LEU A 27 -10.62 -7.34 1.91
N GLY A 28 -10.27 -8.57 2.30
CA GLY A 28 -9.10 -8.86 3.12
C GLY A 28 -7.79 -8.44 2.43
N ASN A 29 -7.67 -8.67 1.13
CA ASN A 29 -6.51 -8.23 0.34
C ASN A 29 -6.38 -6.71 0.30
N ASN A 30 -7.50 -5.97 0.17
CA ASN A 30 -7.47 -4.51 0.23
C ASN A 30 -7.08 -4.00 1.62
N ILE A 31 -7.64 -4.55 2.69
CA ILE A 31 -7.27 -4.22 4.08
C ILE A 31 -5.76 -4.43 4.31
N LYS A 32 -5.23 -5.57 3.85
CA LYS A 32 -3.80 -5.90 3.94
C LYS A 32 -2.94 -4.93 3.14
N LYS A 33 -3.34 -4.62 1.91
CA LYS A 33 -2.64 -3.68 1.02
C LYS A 33 -2.61 -2.26 1.61
N ASP A 34 -3.71 -1.83 2.20
CA ASP A 34 -3.83 -0.55 2.89
C ASP A 34 -2.93 -0.48 4.13
N GLY A 35 -2.49 -1.62 4.65
CA GLY A 35 -1.55 -1.74 5.76
C GLY A 35 -2.23 -1.76 7.12
N ILE A 36 -3.53 -2.02 7.15
CA ILE A 36 -4.31 -2.20 8.38
C ILE A 36 -3.91 -3.57 8.97
N LYS A 37 -3.27 -3.56 10.14
CA LYS A 37 -2.71 -4.78 10.76
C LYS A 37 -3.72 -5.52 11.64
N GLU A 38 -4.63 -4.79 12.26
CA GLU A 38 -5.58 -5.32 13.22
C GLU A 38 -6.99 -4.89 12.83
N VAL A 39 -7.86 -5.88 12.61
CA VAL A 39 -9.27 -5.68 12.29
C VAL A 39 -10.08 -6.69 13.06
N ASN A 40 -11.14 -6.23 13.72
CA ASN A 40 -12.13 -7.13 14.30
C ASN A 40 -13.03 -7.69 13.19
N GLN A 41 -12.67 -8.89 12.70
CA GLN A 41 -13.35 -9.56 11.59
C GLN A 41 -14.83 -9.82 11.87
N LYS A 42 -15.20 -10.10 13.13
CA LYS A 42 -16.59 -10.33 13.53
C LYS A 42 -17.45 -9.07 13.36
N LEU A 43 -16.91 -7.90 13.72
CA LEU A 43 -17.60 -6.63 13.53
C LEU A 43 -17.70 -6.23 12.04
N VAL A 44 -16.70 -6.56 11.22
CA VAL A 44 -16.79 -6.35 9.77
C VAL A 44 -17.89 -7.22 9.16
N ALA A 45 -17.93 -8.52 9.51
CA ALA A 45 -18.98 -9.42 9.04
C ALA A 45 -20.37 -8.94 9.49
N LYS A 46 -20.50 -8.50 10.75
CA LYS A 46 -21.76 -7.94 11.26
C LYS A 46 -22.18 -6.67 10.49
N ALA A 47 -21.24 -5.76 10.23
CA ALA A 47 -21.56 -4.54 9.46
C ALA A 47 -21.99 -4.85 8.01
N ILE A 48 -21.46 -5.91 7.38
CA ILE A 48 -21.92 -6.37 6.07
C ILE A 48 -23.37 -6.89 6.17
N GLU A 49 -23.67 -7.69 7.20
CA GLU A 49 -25.02 -8.17 7.47
C GLU A 49 -26.01 -7.02 7.69
N ASP A 50 -25.68 -6.07 8.56
CA ASP A 50 -26.52 -4.89 8.88
C ASP A 50 -26.85 -4.07 7.61
N VAL A 51 -25.84 -3.87 6.75
CA VAL A 51 -26.02 -3.14 5.48
C VAL A 51 -26.89 -3.92 4.49
N MET A 52 -26.82 -5.26 4.48
CA MET A 52 -27.62 -6.10 3.57
C MET A 52 -29.07 -6.24 4.04
N GLN A 53 -29.33 -6.20 5.35
CA GLN A 53 -30.68 -6.26 5.92
C GLN A 53 -31.41 -4.91 5.81
N ASP A 54 -30.68 -3.82 5.58
CA ASP A 54 -31.19 -2.43 5.52
C ASP A 54 -32.06 -2.07 6.72
N ASP A 55 -31.75 -2.65 7.88
CA ASP A 55 -32.53 -2.47 9.11
C ASP A 55 -32.28 -1.10 9.78
N GLY A 56 -31.25 -0.38 9.35
CA GLY A 56 -30.86 0.91 9.89
C GLY A 56 -30.24 0.84 11.30
N ASP A 57 -30.11 -0.35 11.90
CA ASP A 57 -29.59 -0.58 13.25
C ASP A 57 -28.06 -0.68 13.25
N TYR A 58 -27.42 0.30 12.62
CA TYR A 58 -25.97 0.37 12.59
C TYR A 58 -25.44 0.76 13.97
N LYS A 59 -24.46 -0.02 14.48
CA LYS A 59 -23.74 0.31 15.72
C LYS A 59 -23.12 1.72 15.74
N ILE A 60 -22.85 2.27 14.55
CA ILE A 60 -22.43 3.66 14.33
C ILE A 60 -23.10 4.20 13.07
N THR A 61 -23.37 5.51 13.04
CA THR A 61 -23.92 6.14 11.82
C THR A 61 -22.92 6.05 10.66
N ARG A 62 -23.43 6.06 9.42
CA ARG A 62 -22.59 6.10 8.21
C ARG A 62 -21.59 7.27 8.22
N GLN A 63 -21.99 8.42 8.78
CA GLN A 63 -21.12 9.59 8.92
C GLN A 63 -20.01 9.34 9.94
N ALA A 64 -20.33 8.77 11.11
CA ALA A 64 -19.33 8.41 12.11
C ALA A 64 -18.34 7.38 11.56
N ALA A 65 -18.83 6.35 10.85
CA ALA A 65 -17.99 5.35 10.21
C ALA A 65 -16.97 5.99 9.25
N LYS A 66 -17.41 6.93 8.40
CA LYS A 66 -16.53 7.66 7.49
C LYS A 66 -15.45 8.45 8.24
N ILE A 67 -15.81 9.11 9.35
CA ILE A 67 -14.87 9.90 10.15
C ILE A 67 -13.83 8.99 10.81
N TYR A 68 -14.27 7.92 11.48
CA TYR A 68 -13.35 6.97 12.12
C TYR A 68 -12.39 6.35 11.10
N TYR A 69 -12.90 5.91 9.95
CA TYR A 69 -12.10 5.37 8.87
C TYR A 69 -11.07 6.39 8.35
N THR A 70 -11.50 7.61 8.04
CA THR A 70 -10.62 8.68 7.53
C THR A 70 -9.51 9.02 8.51
N ASN A 71 -9.84 9.14 9.80
CA ASN A 71 -8.86 9.45 10.84
C ASN A 71 -7.83 8.32 10.98
N TYR A 72 -8.29 7.06 11.01
CA TYR A 72 -7.42 5.90 11.08
C TYR A 72 -6.46 5.85 9.87
N MET A 73 -6.99 5.99 8.66
CA MET A 73 -6.18 5.97 7.43
C MET A 73 -5.19 7.13 7.35
N THR A 74 -5.57 8.32 7.86
CA THR A 74 -4.67 9.47 7.94
C THR A 74 -3.50 9.21 8.89
N ALA A 75 -3.79 8.65 10.07
CA ALA A 75 -2.76 8.26 11.04
C ALA A 75 -1.82 7.19 10.47
N LEU A 76 -2.37 6.17 9.82
CA LEU A 76 -1.61 5.11 9.17
C LEU A 76 -0.67 5.65 8.08
N LYS A 77 -1.17 6.56 7.22
CA LYS A 77 -0.36 7.22 6.18
C LYS A 77 0.76 8.05 6.79
N LYS A 78 0.48 8.80 7.88
CA LYS A 78 1.49 9.59 8.58
C LYS A 78 2.61 8.71 9.11
N GLU A 79 2.27 7.56 9.70
CA GLU A 79 3.26 6.61 10.22
C GLU A 79 4.09 5.97 9.10
N LYS A 80 3.45 5.54 8.01
CA LYS A 80 4.16 5.04 6.82
C LYS A 80 5.15 6.06 6.26
N THR A 81 4.75 7.33 6.15
CA THR A 81 5.63 8.41 5.70
C THR A 81 6.77 8.68 6.67
N LYS A 82 6.52 8.58 7.98
CA LYS A 82 7.56 8.75 9.00
C LYS A 82 8.62 7.65 8.90
N LEU A 83 8.19 6.40 8.78
CA LEU A 83 9.10 5.25 8.60
C LEU A 83 9.88 5.37 7.29
N ALA A 84 9.21 5.64 6.17
CA ALA A 84 9.88 5.82 4.88
C ALA A 84 10.88 6.98 4.88
N ARG A 85 10.59 8.07 5.59
CA ARG A 85 11.55 9.18 5.77
C ARG A 85 12.78 8.71 6.55
N ALA A 86 12.59 8.04 7.69
CA ALA A 86 13.69 7.56 8.51
C ALA A 86 14.59 6.55 7.75
N ASP A 87 13.97 5.62 7.02
CA ASP A 87 14.69 4.65 6.18
C ASP A 87 15.45 5.35 5.04
N GLY A 88 14.83 6.35 4.40
CA GLY A 88 15.45 7.14 3.35
C GLY A 88 16.64 7.97 3.85
N GLU A 89 16.51 8.62 5.01
CA GLU A 89 17.60 9.37 5.64
C GLU A 89 18.76 8.45 6.02
N ALA A 90 18.48 7.30 6.64
CA ALA A 90 19.49 6.31 6.97
C ALA A 90 20.20 5.76 5.71
N TYR A 91 19.45 5.51 4.64
CA TYR A 91 20.00 5.10 3.36
C TYR A 91 20.94 6.17 2.79
N LEU A 92 20.51 7.43 2.73
CA LEU A 92 21.31 8.53 2.20
C LEU A 92 22.58 8.77 3.02
N LEU A 93 22.52 8.68 4.35
CA LEU A 93 23.71 8.77 5.20
C LEU A 93 24.72 7.67 4.89
N LYS A 94 24.26 6.42 4.77
CA LYS A 94 25.12 5.29 4.41
C LYS A 94 25.62 5.37 2.96
N ASN A 95 24.82 5.92 2.05
CA ASN A 95 25.18 6.00 0.65
C ASN A 95 26.25 7.08 0.40
N ALA A 96 26.20 8.19 1.14
CA ALA A 96 27.21 9.25 1.08
C ALA A 96 28.63 8.77 1.42
N THR A 97 28.77 7.70 2.21
CA THR A 97 30.09 7.16 2.58
C THR A 97 30.65 6.16 1.57
N LYS A 98 29.90 5.79 0.52
CA LYS A 98 30.38 4.84 -0.48
C LYS A 98 31.38 5.50 -1.42
N LYS A 99 32.41 4.75 -1.82
CA LYS A 99 33.41 5.21 -2.80
C LYS A 99 32.74 5.55 -4.13
N GLY A 100 33.06 6.70 -4.70
CA GLY A 100 32.52 7.15 -6.00
C GLY A 100 31.22 7.95 -5.90
N VAL A 101 30.55 7.94 -4.74
CA VAL A 101 29.37 8.78 -4.50
C VAL A 101 29.81 10.21 -4.18
N ILE A 102 29.18 11.17 -4.86
CA ILE A 102 29.38 12.60 -4.71
C ILE A 102 28.07 13.20 -4.19
N THR A 103 28.16 13.98 -3.10
CA THR A 103 27.04 14.71 -2.51
C THR A 103 27.15 16.19 -2.87
N THR A 104 26.10 16.76 -3.47
CA THR A 104 26.03 18.18 -3.81
C THR A 104 25.63 19.04 -2.60
N ALA A 105 25.76 20.37 -2.72
CA ALA A 105 25.30 21.30 -1.69
C ALA A 105 23.77 21.23 -1.42
N SER A 106 22.98 20.77 -2.39
CA SER A 106 21.54 20.54 -2.21
C SER A 106 21.20 19.22 -1.52
N GLY A 107 22.19 18.38 -1.22
CA GLY A 107 22.01 17.04 -0.65
C GLY A 107 21.74 15.95 -1.68
N LEU A 108 21.73 16.27 -2.99
CA LEU A 108 21.63 15.27 -4.06
C LEU A 108 22.90 14.40 -4.06
N GLN A 109 22.72 13.09 -4.16
CA GLN A 109 23.83 12.13 -4.26
C GLN A 109 23.82 11.47 -5.63
N TYR A 110 24.98 11.44 -6.30
CA TYR A 110 25.14 10.76 -7.59
C TYR A 110 26.50 10.07 -7.67
N GLU A 111 26.60 9.10 -8.58
CA GLU A 111 27.85 8.42 -8.91
C GLU A 111 28.03 8.44 -10.43
N VAL A 112 29.25 8.77 -10.89
CA VAL A 112 29.58 8.78 -12.32
C VAL A 112 30.08 7.39 -12.71
N MET A 113 29.19 6.53 -13.18
CA MET A 113 29.56 5.18 -13.64
C MET A 113 30.38 5.22 -14.94
N LYS A 114 29.94 6.03 -15.90
CA LYS A 114 30.64 6.25 -17.17
C LYS A 114 30.52 7.72 -17.55
N LYS A 115 31.66 8.39 -17.69
CA LYS A 115 31.69 9.80 -18.08
C LYS A 115 31.41 9.94 -19.58
N GLY A 116 30.41 10.76 -19.93
CA GLY A 116 30.15 11.16 -21.31
C GLY A 116 31.19 12.17 -21.82
N VAL A 117 31.31 12.26 -23.14
CA VAL A 117 32.24 13.19 -23.83
C VAL A 117 31.53 14.32 -24.59
N GLY A 118 30.20 14.34 -24.55
CA GLY A 118 29.39 15.38 -25.20
C GLY A 118 29.27 16.67 -24.37
N PRO A 119 28.65 17.71 -24.93
CA PRO A 119 28.37 18.95 -24.20
C PRO A 119 27.46 18.66 -23.00
N MET A 120 27.70 19.37 -21.89
CA MET A 120 26.78 19.33 -20.75
C MET A 120 25.48 20.08 -21.10
N PRO A 121 24.30 19.52 -20.80
CA PRO A 121 23.05 20.19 -21.09
C PRO A 121 22.86 21.41 -20.19
N THR A 122 22.19 22.43 -20.73
CA THR A 122 21.73 23.63 -20.03
C THR A 122 20.27 23.48 -19.61
N ALA A 123 19.79 24.40 -18.76
CA ALA A 123 18.39 24.38 -18.28
C ALA A 123 17.32 24.56 -19.38
N LYS A 124 17.71 24.97 -20.60
CA LYS A 124 16.79 25.16 -21.73
C LYS A 124 16.78 23.98 -22.70
N ASP A 125 17.67 23.01 -22.51
CA ASP A 125 17.83 21.90 -23.44
C ASP A 125 16.85 20.77 -23.11
N THR A 126 16.39 20.08 -24.14
CA THR A 126 15.67 18.81 -24.00
C THR A 126 16.66 17.67 -24.02
N VAL A 127 16.58 16.77 -23.03
CA VAL A 127 17.43 15.58 -22.93
C VAL A 127 16.61 14.31 -23.20
N GLU A 128 17.24 13.32 -23.83
CA GLU A 128 16.68 11.98 -23.98
C GLU A 128 17.40 11.03 -23.00
N VAL A 129 16.63 10.22 -22.28
CA VAL A 129 17.10 9.25 -21.30
C VAL A 129 16.41 7.90 -21.54
N HIS A 130 16.98 6.82 -21.02
CA HIS A 130 16.49 5.44 -21.19
C HIS A 130 15.84 4.89 -19.92
#